data_AF-A0A661J600-F1
#
_entry.id   AF-A0A661J600-F1
#
_cell.length_a   1.000
_cell.length_b   1.000
_cell.length_c   1.000
_cell.angle_alpha   90.00
_cell.angle_beta   90.00
_cell.angle_gamma   90.00
#
_symmetry.space_group_name_H-M   'P 1'
#
loop_
_entity.id
_entity.type
_entity.pdbx_description
1 polymer ?
#
loop_
_entity_poly.entity_id
_entity_poly.type
_entity_poly.pdbx_seq_one_letter_code
_entity_poly.pdbx_strand_id
1 'polypeptide(L)'
;MGARKNIQINIMETCPQCQGNAAKPTSTLQTCSWCGGSGKYTATSGIFTAAGECLKCNGKGSLRSLSCDSCNGQGRREVKKDLQVDIPAGIQNNTRLKISREGDGGELNHDSGDLYVVLRIRSHS
;
A
#
# COMPACT_ATOMS: atom_id res chain seq x y z
N MET A 1 -29.36 19.70 9.23
CA MET A 1 -28.30 20.42 8.50
C MET A 1 -27.21 19.43 8.12
N GLY A 2 -26.63 19.53 6.93
CA GLY A 2 -25.39 18.82 6.61
C GLY A 2 -24.20 19.50 7.27
N ALA A 3 -23.10 18.79 7.46
CA ALA A 3 -21.90 19.32 8.11
C ALA A 3 -20.65 18.98 7.29
N ARG A 4 -19.69 19.90 7.25
CA ARG A 4 -18.35 19.65 6.72
C ARG A 4 -17.39 19.46 7.89
N LYS A 5 -16.58 18.41 7.83
CA LYS A 5 -15.54 18.16 8.81
C LYS A 5 -14.23 17.84 8.12
N ASN A 6 -13.20 18.58 8.50
CA ASN A 6 -11.82 18.25 8.14
C ASN A 6 -11.30 17.27 9.18
N ILE A 7 -10.79 16.15 8.71
CA ILE A 7 -10.12 15.15 9.53
C ILE A 7 -8.69 14.99 9.02
N GLN A 8 -7.75 14.87 9.94
CA GLN A 8 -6.39 14.49 9.62
C GLN A 8 -6.23 13.01 9.92
N ILE A 9 -5.75 12.26 8.94
CA ILE A 9 -5.44 10.84 9.09
C ILE A 9 -3.99 10.58 8.74
N ASN A 10 -3.43 9.54 9.34
CA ASN A 10 -2.16 8.98 8.91
C ASN A 10 -2.48 7.77 8.02
N ILE A 11 -1.93 7.77 6.81
CA ILE A 11 -2.03 6.65 5.88
C ILE A 11 -0.63 6.25 5.44
N MET A 12 -0.46 4.98 5.12
CA MET A 12 0.74 4.54 4.40
C MET A 12 0.55 4.85 2.93
N GLU A 13 1.45 5.59 2.30
CA GLU A 13 1.46 5.80 0.85
C GLU A 13 2.68 5.16 0.20
N THR A 14 2.54 4.74 -1.05
CA THR A 14 3.66 4.27 -1.87
C THR A 14 4.76 5.33 -1.88
N CYS A 15 5.99 4.93 -1.53
CA CYS A 15 7.10 5.87 -1.46
C CYS A 15 7.37 6.44 -2.87
N PRO A 16 7.29 7.76 -3.07
CA PRO A 16 7.40 8.37 -4.40
C PRO A 16 8.83 8.27 -4.96
N GLN A 17 9.83 8.19 -4.09
CA GLN A 17 11.23 8.07 -4.49
C GLN A 17 11.54 6.72 -5.12
N CYS A 18 11.10 5.61 -4.50
CA CYS A 18 11.36 4.27 -5.03
C CYS A 18 10.19 3.67 -5.81
N GLN A 19 9.04 4.35 -5.86
CA GLN A 19 7.79 3.87 -6.46
C GLN A 19 7.45 2.45 -5.99
N GLY A 20 7.35 2.25 -4.67
CA GLY A 20 7.02 0.92 -4.10
C GLY A 20 8.13 -0.12 -4.14
N ASN A 21 9.26 0.16 -4.79
CA ASN A 21 10.32 -0.83 -4.98
C ASN A 21 11.32 -0.97 -3.83
N ALA A 22 11.17 -0.19 -2.76
CA ALA A 22 12.01 -0.24 -1.55
C ALA A 22 13.52 0.01 -1.77
N ALA A 23 13.91 0.55 -2.92
CA ALA A 23 15.31 0.70 -3.30
C ALA A 23 15.64 2.06 -3.91
N LYS A 24 16.90 2.48 -3.83
CA LYS A 24 17.34 3.77 -4.40
C LYS A 24 17.11 3.81 -5.91
N PRO A 25 16.70 4.97 -6.47
CA PRO A 25 16.57 5.14 -7.91
C PRO A 25 17.87 4.86 -8.67
N THR A 26 19.00 5.24 -8.06
CA THR A 26 20.35 5.09 -8.63
C THR A 26 20.99 3.72 -8.35
N SER A 27 20.27 2.79 -7.70
CA SER A 27 20.83 1.46 -7.44
C SER A 27 21.04 0.73 -8.75
N THR A 28 22.19 0.10 -8.92
CA THR A 28 22.42 -0.86 -10.00
C THR A 28 21.53 -2.07 -9.78
N LEU A 29 20.77 -2.42 -10.82
CA LEU A 29 20.00 -3.66 -10.86
C LEU A 29 20.98 -4.83 -11.05
N GLN A 30 21.04 -5.72 -10.07
CA GLN A 30 21.75 -6.98 -10.21
C GLN A 30 20.73 -8.08 -10.48
N THR A 31 21.03 -9.00 -11.39
CA THR A 31 20.18 -10.17 -11.62
C THR A 31 20.02 -10.95 -10.32
N CYS A 32 18.78 -11.29 -9.97
CA CYS A 32 18.52 -12.08 -8.77
C CYS A 32 19.09 -13.48 -8.96
N SER A 33 20.15 -13.80 -8.22
CA SER A 33 20.83 -15.10 -8.28
C SER A 33 19.93 -16.25 -7.84
N TRP A 34 18.91 -15.99 -7.01
CA TRP A 34 17.99 -17.00 -6.51
C TRP A 34 16.99 -17.50 -7.56
N CYS A 35 16.57 -16.65 -8.50
CA CYS A 35 15.66 -17.03 -9.57
C CYS A 35 16.30 -16.96 -10.97
N GLY A 36 17.59 -16.61 -11.06
CA GLY A 36 18.28 -16.42 -12.33
C GLY A 36 17.64 -15.39 -13.25
N GLY A 37 16.98 -14.36 -12.70
CA GLY A 37 16.27 -13.36 -13.51
C GLY A 37 14.79 -13.64 -13.79
N SER A 38 14.28 -14.85 -13.52
CA SER A 38 12.90 -15.23 -13.89
C SER A 38 11.80 -14.60 -13.03
N GLY A 39 12.16 -14.10 -11.84
CA GLY A 39 11.20 -13.61 -10.84
C GLY A 39 10.38 -14.71 -10.16
N LYS A 40 10.56 -15.98 -10.51
CA LYS A 40 9.76 -17.10 -10.00
C LYS A 40 10.68 -18.24 -9.53
N TYR A 41 10.21 -19.04 -8.58
CA TYR A 41 10.85 -20.30 -8.22
C TYR A 41 9.94 -21.47 -8.61
N THR A 42 10.55 -22.59 -8.96
CA THR A 42 9.87 -23.86 -9.23
C THR A 42 10.49 -24.93 -8.35
N ALA A 43 9.67 -25.57 -7.52
CA ALA A 43 10.05 -26.68 -6.68
C ALA A 43 9.27 -27.93 -7.12
N THR A 44 10.00 -28.95 -7.58
CA THR A 44 9.40 -30.22 -7.99
C THR A 44 9.71 -31.27 -6.93
N SER A 45 8.69 -32.00 -6.47
CA SER A 45 8.80 -33.11 -5.53
C SER A 45 7.96 -34.27 -6.04
N GLY A 46 8.63 -35.27 -6.62
CA GLY A 46 7.95 -36.40 -7.28
C GLY A 46 7.04 -35.92 -8.40
N ILE A 47 5.75 -36.24 -8.30
CA ILE A 47 4.71 -35.85 -9.27
C ILE A 47 4.14 -34.44 -9.05
N PHE A 48 4.53 -33.76 -7.96
CA PHE A 48 4.02 -32.42 -7.64
C PHE A 48 5.03 -31.36 -8.05
N THR A 49 4.57 -30.34 -8.77
CA THR A 49 5.34 -29.13 -9.09
C THR A 49 4.65 -27.93 -8.47
N ALA A 50 5.35 -27.25 -7.56
CA ALA A 50 4.93 -25.98 -6.99
C ALA A 50 5.70 -24.85 -7.67
N ALA A 51 5.00 -23.79 -8.08
CA ALA A 51 5.59 -22.57 -8.58
C ALA A 51 5.12 -21.39 -7.74
N GLY A 52 6.01 -20.45 -7.49
CA GLY A 52 5.70 -19.25 -6.71
C GLY A 52 6.60 -18.08 -7.10
N GLU A 53 6.30 -16.90 -6.56
CA GLU A 53 7.12 -15.72 -6.76
C GLU A 53 8.43 -15.83 -5.96
N CYS A 54 9.53 -15.35 -6.55
CA CYS A 54 10.80 -15.32 -5.86
C CYS A 54 10.76 -14.28 -4.73
N LEU A 55 10.72 -14.74 -3.48
CA LEU A 55 10.68 -13.89 -2.28
C LEU A 55 11.90 -12.96 -2.14
N LYS A 56 13.03 -13.31 -2.77
CA LYS A 56 14.24 -12.48 -2.71
C LYS A 56 14.11 -11.22 -3.55
N CYS A 57 13.46 -11.29 -4.71
CA CYS A 57 13.25 -10.15 -5.59
C CYS A 57 11.79 -9.70 -5.71
N ASN A 58 10.87 -10.31 -4.95
CA ASN A 58 9.42 -10.10 -5.03
C ASN A 58 8.91 -10.10 -6.48
N GLY A 59 9.24 -11.15 -7.24
CA GLY A 59 8.77 -11.28 -8.63
C GLY A 59 9.57 -10.49 -9.68
N LYS A 60 10.50 -9.61 -9.29
CA LYS A 60 11.13 -8.66 -10.22
C LYS A 60 12.26 -9.22 -11.07
N GLY A 61 12.77 -10.40 -10.75
CA GLY A 61 13.95 -10.98 -11.42
C GLY A 61 15.28 -10.28 -11.11
N SER A 62 15.26 -9.14 -10.43
CA SER A 62 16.44 -8.33 -10.12
C SER A 62 16.43 -7.89 -8.66
N LEU A 63 17.62 -7.84 -8.07
CA LEU A 63 17.88 -7.30 -6.74
C LEU A 63 18.48 -5.91 -6.89
N ARG A 64 18.09 -5.01 -6.00
CA ARG A 64 18.66 -3.67 -5.91
C ARG A 64 19.53 -3.63 -4.66
N SER A 65 20.79 -3.22 -4.81
CA SER A 65 21.80 -3.30 -3.76
C SER A 65 21.59 -2.27 -2.64
N LEU A 66 20.89 -1.17 -2.93
CA LEU A 66 20.72 -0.05 -2.00
C LEU A 66 19.24 0.13 -1.65
N SER A 67 18.95 0.04 -0.35
CA SER A 67 17.63 0.34 0.21
C SER A 67 17.30 1.83 0.05
N CYS A 68 16.03 2.14 -0.18
CA CYS A 68 15.57 3.52 -0.30
C CYS A 68 15.63 4.24 1.06
N ASP A 69 16.44 5.30 1.16
CA ASP A 69 16.57 6.08 2.41
C ASP A 69 15.24 6.77 2.79
N SER A 70 14.44 7.18 1.80
CA SER A 70 13.17 7.88 2.05
C SER A 70 12.10 7.02 2.73
N CYS A 71 12.22 5.70 2.66
CA CYS A 71 11.28 4.78 3.29
C CYS A 71 11.98 3.66 4.08
N ASN A 72 13.28 3.79 4.33
CA ASN A 72 14.11 2.78 5.00
C ASN A 72 13.93 1.36 4.44
N GLY A 73 13.75 1.24 3.12
CA GLY A 73 13.51 -0.06 2.47
C GLY A 73 12.12 -0.66 2.67
N GLN A 74 11.14 0.09 3.15
CA GLN A 74 9.75 -0.39 3.29
C GLN A 74 8.94 -0.28 1.99
N GLY A 75 9.35 0.57 1.05
CA GLY A 75 8.59 0.83 -0.19
C GLY A 75 7.36 1.72 -0.01
N ARG A 76 6.97 2.00 1.23
CA ARG A 76 5.88 2.90 1.64
C ARG A 76 6.33 3.85 2.74
N ARG A 77 5.64 4.96 2.92
CA ARG A 77 5.89 5.95 3.98
C ARG A 77 4.58 6.39 4.62
N GLU A 78 4.60 6.69 5.91
CA GLU A 78 3.46 7.30 6.58
C GLU A 78 3.32 8.76 6.12
N VAL A 79 2.12 9.16 5.71
CA VAL A 79 1.78 10.52 5.27
C VAL A 79 0.57 10.99 6.05
N LYS A 80 0.63 12.24 6.53
CA LYS A 80 -0.52 12.94 7.09
C LYS A 80 -1.35 13.52 5.97
N LYS A 81 -2.61 13.11 5.87
CA LYS A 81 -3.54 13.59 4.85
C LYS A 81 -4.72 14.27 5.50
N ASP A 82 -4.97 15.49 5.05
CA ASP A 82 -6.15 16.26 5.44
C ASP A 82 -7.28 15.94 4.46
N LEU A 83 -8.33 15.32 4.97
CA LEU A 83 -9.51 14.95 4.19
C LEU A 83 -10.70 15.77 4.66
N GLN A 84 -11.40 16.36 3.69
CA GLN A 84 -12.68 17.00 3.93
C GLN A 84 -13.79 15.98 3.72
N VAL A 85 -14.53 15.69 4.78
CA VAL A 85 -15.70 14.81 4.72
C VAL A 85 -16.96 15.66 4.70
N ASP A 86 -17.71 15.56 3.61
CA ASP A 86 -19.05 16.12 3.48
C ASP A 86 -20.07 15.15 4.10
N ILE A 87 -20.75 15.60 5.15
CA ILE A 87 -21.79 14.84 5.84
C ILE A 87 -23.15 15.36 5.36
N PRO A 88 -23.86 14.61 4.50
CA PRO A 88 -25.17 15.03 4.02
C PRO A 88 -26.19 15.10 5.17
N ALA A 89 -27.20 15.95 5.01
CA ALA A 89 -28.29 16.02 5.98
C ALA A 89 -29.10 14.71 5.97
N GLY A 90 -29.54 14.26 7.14
CA GLY A 90 -30.40 13.08 7.26
C GLY A 90 -29.66 11.72 7.29
N ILE A 91 -28.33 11.73 7.46
CA ILE A 91 -27.58 10.49 7.72
C ILE A 91 -28.07 9.79 8.99
N GLN A 92 -28.09 8.47 8.98
CA GLN A 92 -28.42 7.66 10.15
C GLN A 92 -27.17 7.44 11.02
N ASN A 93 -27.40 7.07 12.28
CA ASN A 93 -26.32 6.62 13.13
C ASN A 93 -25.65 5.37 12.53
N ASN A 94 -24.33 5.25 12.69
CA ASN A 94 -23.51 4.19 12.09
C ASN A 94 -23.46 4.18 10.55
N THR A 95 -23.78 5.29 9.89
CA THR A 95 -23.56 5.43 8.45
C THR A 95 -22.07 5.26 8.13
N ARG A 96 -21.75 4.43 7.14
CA ARG A 96 -20.40 4.21 6.63
C ARG A 96 -20.21 5.03 5.37
N LEU A 97 -19.26 5.96 5.40
CA LEU A 97 -18.87 6.76 4.25
C LEU A 97 -17.58 6.17 3.68
N LYS A 98 -17.64 5.72 2.43
CA LYS A 98 -16.49 5.20 1.69
C LYS A 98 -15.78 6.37 1.01
N ILE A 99 -14.48 6.50 1.25
CA ILE A 99 -13.61 7.42 0.54
C ILE A 99 -12.65 6.57 -0.30
N SER A 100 -12.90 6.53 -1.60
CA SER A 100 -12.23 5.62 -2.52
C SER A 100 -10.76 5.99 -2.68
N ARG A 101 -9.86 4.99 -2.73
CA ARG A 101 -8.41 5.17 -2.94
C ARG A 101 -7.68 6.01 -1.88
N GLU A 102 -8.34 6.26 -0.75
CA GLU A 102 -7.80 7.01 0.40
C GLU A 102 -7.40 6.09 1.57
N GLY A 103 -7.43 4.77 1.37
CA GLY A 103 -6.86 3.80 2.30
C GLY A 103 -5.35 3.65 2.11
N ASP A 104 -4.76 2.70 2.83
CA ASP A 104 -3.32 2.44 2.74
C ASP A 104 -2.92 2.04 1.32
N GLY A 105 -1.81 2.63 0.86
CA GLY A 105 -1.09 2.28 -0.35
C GLY A 105 -0.67 0.82 -0.31
N GLY A 106 -1.09 0.07 -1.33
CA GLY A 106 -0.76 -1.32 -1.46
C GLY A 106 0.75 -1.57 -1.49
N GLU A 107 1.17 -2.73 -0.98
CA GLU A 107 2.55 -3.19 -1.15
C GLU A 107 2.80 -3.51 -2.64
N LEU A 108 4.07 -3.50 -3.10
CA LEU A 108 4.46 -4.08 -4.39
C LEU A 108 3.66 -3.61 -5.64
N ASN A 109 3.38 -2.31 -5.76
CA ASN A 109 2.60 -1.70 -6.86
C ASN A 109 1.09 -2.03 -6.85
N HIS A 110 0.55 -2.54 -5.75
CA HIS A 110 -0.90 -2.61 -5.58
C HIS A 110 -1.49 -1.22 -5.34
N ASP A 111 -2.70 -1.01 -5.87
CA ASP A 111 -3.46 0.22 -5.66
C ASP A 111 -3.76 0.45 -4.18
N SER A 112 -3.94 1.72 -3.80
CA SER A 112 -4.42 2.09 -2.48
C SER A 112 -5.81 1.51 -2.21
N GLY A 113 -6.03 1.05 -0.97
CA GLY A 113 -7.33 0.61 -0.51
C GLY A 113 -8.34 1.75 -0.35
N ASP A 114 -9.50 1.43 0.22
CA ASP A 114 -10.54 2.41 0.53
C ASP A 114 -10.54 2.75 2.02
N LEU A 115 -10.79 4.02 2.35
CA LEU A 115 -11.00 4.46 3.72
C LEU A 115 -12.50 4.43 4.05
N TYR A 116 -12.85 3.80 5.18
CA TYR A 116 -14.22 3.80 5.69
C TYR A 116 -14.32 4.67 6.93
N VAL A 117 -15.11 5.73 6.84
CA VAL A 117 -15.42 6.62 7.96
C VAL A 117 -16.79 6.23 8.53
N VAL A 118 -16.84 5.86 9.82
CA VAL A 118 -18.09 5.53 10.51
C VAL A 118 -18.58 6.73 11.29
N LEU A 119 -19.75 7.25 10.92
CA LEU A 119 -20.36 8.41 11.54
C LEU A 119 -21.21 7.95 12.74
N ARG A 120 -20.90 8.48 13.93
CA ARG A 120 -21.67 8.26 15.16
C ARG A 120 -22.38 9.53 15.57
N ILE A 121 -23.71 9.48 15.62
CA ILE A 121 -24.54 10.59 16.07
C ILE A 121 -24.70 10.45 17.58
N ARG A 122 -24.34 11.50 18.33
CA ARG A 122 -24.65 11.56 19.77
C ARG A 122 -26.15 11.77 19.92
N SER A 123 -26.80 10.98 20.77
CA SER A 123 -28.21 11.14 21.10
C SER A 123 -28.48 12.58 21.55
N HIS A 124 -29.54 13.19 21.02
CA HIS A 124 -30.04 14.46 21.53
C HIS A 124 -30.64 14.23 22.92
N SER A 125 -30.14 14.96 23.93
CA SER A 125 -30.80 15.16 25.21
C SER A 125 -31.82 16.28 25.10
#